data_AF-X0RXG5-F1
#
_entry.id   AF-X0RXG5-F1
#
_cell.length_a   1.000
_cell.length_b   1.000
_cell.length_c   1.000
_cell.angle_alpha   90.00
_cell.angle_beta   90.00
_cell.angle_gamma   90.00
#
_symmetry.space_group_name_H-M   'P 1'
#
loop_
_entity.id
_entity.type
_entity.pdbx_description
1 polymer ?
#
loop_
_entity_poly.entity_id
_entity_poly.type
_entity_poly.pdbx_seq_one_letter_code
_entity_poly.pdbx_strand_id
1 'polypeptide(L)'
;SHAAKGVAPSFMIRALRDADGANLDRVQVIKGWLDKKGKTHERIYDVAVSGDRKIGKDGLARAPVGSTVNLEKPDYTNTIGAPFLAAHWVDPDFDAKQRAFYYVRVIEIPTPRWTAYDAKFFNVKMPEGNKMTVQDRAYTSPIWYTP
;
A
#
# COMPACT_ATOMS: atom_id res chain seq x y z
N SER A 1 -17.02 6.76 -15.32
CA SER A 1 -17.13 8.15 -14.82
C SER A 1 -16.53 9.07 -15.87
N HIS A 2 -17.26 10.11 -16.31
CA HIS A 2 -16.78 11.06 -17.31
C HIS A 2 -15.94 12.13 -16.60
N ALA A 3 -14.62 11.99 -16.61
CA ALA A 3 -13.73 13.08 -16.20
C ALA A 3 -13.88 14.25 -17.19
N ALA A 4 -13.76 15.50 -16.71
CA ALA A 4 -13.69 16.67 -17.58
C ALA A 4 -12.52 16.48 -18.57
N LYS A 5 -12.79 16.62 -19.87
CA LYS A 5 -11.81 16.33 -20.93
C LYS A 5 -10.49 17.05 -20.66
N GLY A 6 -9.40 16.29 -20.51
CA GLY A 6 -8.05 16.83 -20.36
C GLY A 6 -7.64 17.25 -18.95
N VAL A 7 -8.51 17.15 -17.94
CA VAL A 7 -8.14 17.45 -16.54
C VAL A 7 -7.60 16.20 -15.85
N ALA A 8 -6.46 16.34 -15.16
CA ALA A 8 -5.85 15.24 -14.42
C ALA A 8 -6.80 14.70 -13.34
N PRO A 9 -6.98 13.37 -13.24
CA PRO A 9 -7.75 12.77 -12.16
C PRO A 9 -7.21 13.17 -10.79
N SER A 10 -8.13 13.47 -9.88
CA SER A 10 -7.82 13.71 -8.46
C SER A 10 -8.61 12.74 -7.59
N PHE A 11 -8.00 12.30 -6.49
CA PHE A 11 -8.58 11.36 -5.56
C PHE A 11 -8.46 11.90 -4.14
N MET A 12 -9.59 11.93 -3.43
CA MET A 12 -9.62 12.03 -1.98
C MET A 12 -9.65 10.61 -1.41
N ILE A 13 -8.65 10.26 -0.61
CA ILE A 13 -8.44 8.92 -0.09
C ILE A 13 -8.46 8.98 1.44
N ARG A 14 -9.19 8.05 2.06
CA ARG A 14 -9.25 7.86 3.51
C ARG A 14 -9.19 6.37 3.79
N ALA A 15 -8.29 5.99 4.70
CA ALA A 15 -8.11 4.62 5.15
C ALA A 15 -8.09 4.58 6.67
N LEU A 16 -8.86 3.67 7.25
CA LEU A 16 -8.90 3.38 8.68
C LEU A 16 -8.52 1.91 8.84
N ARG A 17 -7.67 1.61 9.84
CA ARG A 17 -7.36 0.22 10.19
C ARG A 17 -8.61 -0.53 10.66
N ASP A 18 -8.59 -1.85 10.56
CA ASP A 18 -9.54 -2.68 11.28
C ASP A 18 -9.35 -2.52 12.81
N ALA A 19 -10.42 -2.62 13.58
CA ALA A 19 -10.37 -2.45 15.04
C ALA A 19 -9.43 -3.47 15.70
N ASP A 20 -9.38 -4.69 15.17
CA ASP A 20 -8.55 -5.79 15.65
C ASP A 20 -7.28 -5.99 14.80
N GLY A 21 -7.12 -5.21 13.71
CA GLY A 21 -6.01 -5.31 12.75
C GLY A 21 -4.72 -4.62 13.20
N ALA A 22 -3.80 -4.41 12.26
CA ALA A 22 -2.58 -3.65 12.52
C ALA A 22 -2.71 -2.18 12.08
N ASN A 23 -1.88 -1.30 12.63
CA ASN A 23 -1.81 0.08 12.16
C ASN A 23 -1.38 0.13 10.69
N LEU A 24 -1.74 1.22 10.01
CA LEU A 24 -1.41 1.43 8.61
C LEU A 24 0.06 1.86 8.43
N ASP A 25 0.76 1.21 7.51
CA ASP A 25 2.06 1.62 6.99
C ASP A 25 1.85 2.76 5.99
N ARG A 26 1.15 2.52 4.89
CA ARG A 26 1.01 3.50 3.81
C ARG A 26 -0.22 3.29 2.95
N VAL A 27 -0.60 4.36 2.28
CA VAL A 27 -1.59 4.36 1.19
C VAL A 27 -0.85 4.63 -0.11
N GLN A 28 -1.16 3.83 -1.12
CA GLN A 28 -0.58 3.95 -2.46
C GLN A 28 -1.67 4.13 -3.50
N VAL A 29 -1.40 4.93 -4.52
CA VAL A 29 -2.15 4.92 -5.78
C VAL A 29 -1.32 4.17 -6.80
N ILE A 30 -1.93 3.17 -7.44
CA ILE A 30 -1.33 2.42 -8.53
C ILE A 30 -2.01 2.89 -9.81
N LYS A 31 -1.21 3.42 -10.73
CA LYS A 31 -1.61 3.83 -12.07
C LYS A 31 -1.10 2.80 -13.06
N GLY A 32 -1.99 2.24 -13.88
CA GLY A 32 -1.63 1.49 -15.07
C GLY A 32 -2.07 2.21 -16.33
N TRP A 33 -1.31 2.14 -17.42
CA TRP A 33 -1.70 2.74 -18.70
C TRP A 33 -1.15 1.97 -19.90
N LEU A 34 -1.72 2.24 -21.07
CA LEU A 34 -1.20 1.80 -22.36
C LEU A 34 -0.51 2.97 -23.07
N ASP A 35 0.71 2.75 -23.54
CA ASP A 35 1.39 3.73 -24.39
C ASP A 35 0.88 3.69 -25.85
N LYS A 36 1.41 4.58 -26.69
CA LYS A 36 1.05 4.67 -28.12
C LYS A 36 1.36 3.40 -28.92
N LYS A 37 2.22 2.52 -28.41
CA LYS A 37 2.59 1.23 -29.02
C LYS A 37 1.75 0.07 -28.46
N GLY A 38 0.81 0.35 -27.56
CA GLY A 38 -0.02 -0.66 -26.90
C GLY A 38 0.70 -1.42 -25.78
N LYS A 39 1.86 -0.95 -25.31
CA LYS A 39 2.58 -1.58 -24.20
C LYS A 39 1.97 -1.13 -22.87
N THR A 40 1.80 -2.08 -21.94
CA THR A 40 1.36 -1.83 -20.57
C THR A 40 2.49 -1.28 -19.71
N HIS A 41 2.15 -0.30 -18.89
CA HIS A 41 3.03 0.30 -17.89
C HIS A 41 2.29 0.40 -16.57
N GLU A 42 3.03 0.32 -15.47
CA GLU A 42 2.53 0.55 -14.12
C GLU A 42 3.44 1.52 -13.38
N ARG A 43 2.85 2.42 -12.60
CA ARG A 43 3.56 3.28 -11.65
C ARG A 43 2.84 3.27 -10.31
N ILE A 44 3.62 3.19 -9.26
CA ILE A 44 3.17 3.26 -7.86
C ILE A 44 3.54 4.62 -7.31
N TYR A 45 2.58 5.23 -6.61
CA TYR A 45 2.78 6.44 -5.83
C TYR A 45 2.39 6.18 -4.39
N ASP A 46 3.30 6.37 -3.46
CA ASP A 46 2.97 6.54 -2.06
C ASP A 46 2.33 7.92 -1.90
N VAL A 47 1.11 7.97 -1.35
CA VAL A 47 0.34 9.21 -1.23
C VAL A 47 0.09 9.62 0.22
N ALA A 48 0.20 8.67 1.14
CA ALA A 48 0.29 8.91 2.59
C ALA A 48 1.13 7.81 3.22
N VAL A 49 1.97 8.18 4.19
CA VAL A 49 2.81 7.25 4.97
C VAL A 49 2.72 7.60 6.44
N SER A 50 2.82 6.59 7.30
CA SER A 50 2.82 6.77 8.76
C SER A 50 4.20 7.13 9.33
N GLY A 51 4.16 7.72 10.53
CA GLY A 51 5.35 8.24 11.23
C GLY A 51 5.93 9.49 10.56
N ASP A 52 7.19 9.78 10.83
CA ASP A 52 7.90 10.95 10.27
C ASP A 52 8.51 10.69 8.88
N ARG A 53 8.06 9.62 8.20
CA ARG A 53 8.59 9.23 6.90
C ARG A 53 8.17 10.24 5.83
N LYS A 54 9.07 10.43 4.86
CA LYS A 54 8.86 11.38 3.75
C LYS A 54 8.72 10.62 2.44
N ILE A 55 7.76 11.05 1.62
CA ILE A 55 7.62 10.63 0.23
C ILE A 55 8.61 11.45 -0.61
N GLY A 56 9.45 10.76 -1.37
CA GLY A 56 10.42 11.38 -2.26
C GLY A 56 9.78 12.05 -3.48
N LYS A 57 10.58 12.81 -4.22
CA LYS A 57 10.14 13.44 -5.49
C LYS A 57 9.71 12.43 -6.55
N ASP A 58 10.18 11.19 -6.44
CA ASP A 58 9.80 10.05 -7.28
C ASP A 58 8.42 9.47 -6.92
N GLY A 59 7.80 9.97 -5.84
CA GLY A 59 6.52 9.49 -5.34
C GLY A 59 6.65 8.27 -4.44
N LEU A 60 7.83 7.96 -3.90
CA LEU A 60 8.04 6.78 -3.05
C LEU A 60 8.66 7.14 -1.70
N ALA A 61 8.17 6.54 -0.62
CA ALA A 61 8.81 6.59 0.68
C ALA A 61 9.90 5.52 0.77
N ARG A 62 11.15 5.97 0.91
CA ARG A 62 12.33 5.08 0.95
C ARG A 62 12.58 4.49 2.34
N ALA A 63 12.19 5.21 3.39
CA ALA A 63 12.32 4.73 4.75
C ALA A 63 11.29 3.61 5.02
N PRO A 64 11.71 2.45 5.57
CA PRO A 64 10.78 1.42 5.99
C PRO A 64 10.00 1.88 7.22
N VAL A 65 8.79 1.33 7.42
CA VAL A 65 7.99 1.61 8.63
C VAL A 65 8.58 0.95 9.89
N GLY A 66 9.38 -0.11 9.71
CA GLY A 66 9.88 -0.96 10.80
C GLY A 66 8.97 -2.16 11.05
N SER A 67 9.17 -2.82 12.18
CA SER A 67 8.37 -3.97 12.62
C SER A 67 8.30 -3.98 14.15
N THR A 68 7.13 -4.32 14.68
CA THR A 68 6.89 -4.54 16.12
C THR A 68 6.57 -6.00 16.43
N VAL A 69 6.73 -6.90 15.44
CA VAL A 69 6.47 -8.33 15.59
C VAL A 69 7.45 -8.94 16.59
N ASN A 70 6.91 -9.65 17.58
CA ASN A 70 7.65 -10.54 18.45
C ASN A 70 7.51 -11.98 17.91
N LEU A 71 8.62 -12.66 17.66
CA LEU A 71 8.60 -14.05 17.18
C LEU A 71 8.72 -15.09 18.30
N GLU A 72 9.17 -14.70 19.51
CA GLU A 72 9.23 -15.60 20.66
C GLU A 72 7.83 -15.88 21.23
N LYS A 73 6.97 -14.87 21.13
CA LYS A 73 5.53 -14.93 21.37
C LYS A 73 4.89 -14.23 20.17
N PRO A 74 4.32 -14.97 19.20
CA PRO A 74 3.83 -14.42 17.94
C PRO A 74 2.70 -13.41 18.19
N ASP A 75 3.10 -12.18 18.43
CA ASP A 75 2.27 -11.01 18.67
C ASP A 75 2.95 -9.78 18.06
N TYR A 76 2.26 -8.64 18.12
CA TYR A 76 2.77 -7.37 17.61
C TYR A 76 2.12 -6.23 18.40
N THR A 77 2.72 -5.04 18.36
CA THR A 77 2.15 -3.84 18.98
C THR A 77 1.87 -2.76 17.94
N ASN A 78 0.82 -1.99 18.15
CA ASN A 78 0.47 -0.83 17.33
C ASN A 78 1.21 0.44 17.78
N THR A 79 2.47 0.30 18.19
CA THR A 79 3.34 1.42 18.63
C THR A 79 3.96 2.20 17.47
N ILE A 80 4.00 1.60 16.27
CA ILE A 80 4.34 2.26 15.00
C ILE A 80 3.13 2.25 14.07
N GLY A 81 3.26 2.89 12.91
CA GLY A 81 2.16 3.02 11.97
C GLY A 81 1.16 4.11 12.37
N ALA A 82 0.05 4.22 11.66
CA ALA A 82 -1.04 5.13 11.99
C ALA A 82 -2.40 4.43 11.94
N PRO A 83 -3.33 4.72 12.85
CA PRO A 83 -4.66 4.12 12.81
C PRO A 83 -5.51 4.62 11.65
N PHE A 84 -5.20 5.82 11.15
CA PHE A 84 -5.89 6.48 10.05
C PHE A 84 -4.87 7.17 9.14
N LEU A 85 -5.07 7.08 7.82
CA LEU A 85 -4.34 7.82 6.82
C LEU A 85 -5.30 8.47 5.83
N ALA A 86 -4.99 9.69 5.41
CA ALA A 86 -5.73 10.40 4.38
C ALA A 86 -4.79 11.14 3.42
N ALA A 87 -5.23 11.29 2.18
CA ALA A 87 -4.50 12.02 1.15
C ALA A 87 -5.45 12.65 0.14
N HIS A 88 -5.06 13.80 -0.38
CA HIS A 88 -5.55 14.31 -1.65
C HIS A 88 -4.43 14.17 -2.68
N TRP A 89 -4.66 13.40 -3.74
CA TRP A 89 -3.66 13.12 -4.76
C TRP A 89 -4.17 13.48 -6.15
N VAL A 90 -3.32 14.10 -6.95
CA VAL A 90 -3.57 14.44 -8.36
C VAL A 90 -2.49 13.73 -9.17
N ASP A 91 -2.86 13.08 -10.27
CA ASP A 91 -1.89 12.36 -11.11
C ASP A 91 -0.87 13.33 -11.73
N PRO A 92 0.42 13.30 -11.31
CA PRO A 92 1.42 14.24 -11.80
C PRO A 92 1.88 13.91 -13.23
N ASP A 93 1.68 12.66 -13.66
CA ASP A 93 2.14 12.14 -14.95
C ASP A 93 0.95 11.91 -15.91
N PHE A 94 -0.16 12.62 -15.72
CA PHE A 94 -1.37 12.42 -16.52
C PHE A 94 -1.18 12.78 -17.99
N ASP A 95 -1.50 11.83 -18.88
CA ASP A 95 -1.61 12.07 -20.31
C ASP A 95 -3.04 11.77 -20.75
N ALA A 96 -3.77 12.83 -21.13
CA ALA A 96 -5.17 12.74 -21.53
C ALA A 96 -5.41 11.85 -22.76
N LYS A 97 -4.37 11.52 -23.53
CA LYS A 97 -4.43 10.67 -24.73
C LYS A 97 -4.23 9.18 -24.41
N GLN A 98 -3.91 8.83 -23.17
CA GLN A 98 -3.66 7.45 -22.77
C GLN A 98 -4.88 6.86 -22.07
N ARG A 99 -5.22 5.62 -22.42
CA ARG A 99 -6.13 4.82 -21.58
C ARG A 99 -5.37 4.45 -20.32
N ALA A 100 -5.97 4.73 -19.17
CA ALA A 100 -5.35 4.49 -17.87
C ALA A 100 -6.37 3.92 -16.88
N PHE A 101 -5.87 3.24 -15.85
CA PHE A 101 -6.67 2.84 -14.71
C PHE A 101 -5.91 3.15 -13.42
N TYR A 102 -6.67 3.36 -12.35
CA TYR A 102 -6.14 3.71 -11.03
C TYR A 102 -6.81 2.84 -9.99
N TYR A 103 -6.06 2.31 -9.04
CA TYR A 103 -6.62 1.74 -7.82
C TYR A 103 -5.78 2.14 -6.61
N VAL A 104 -6.41 2.15 -5.43
CA VAL A 104 -5.72 2.42 -4.17
C VAL A 104 -5.32 1.10 -3.52
N ARG A 105 -4.11 1.05 -2.99
CA ARG A 105 -3.60 -0.04 -2.15
C ARG A 105 -3.22 0.51 -0.78
N VAL A 106 -3.83 -0.01 0.26
CA VAL A 106 -3.47 0.28 1.65
C VAL A 106 -2.64 -0.88 2.18
N ILE A 107 -1.57 -0.57 2.90
CA ILE A 107 -0.64 -1.55 3.46
C ILE A 107 -0.56 -1.35 4.97
N GLU A 108 -0.65 -2.42 5.73
CA GLU A 108 -0.48 -2.42 7.19
C GLU A 108 0.99 -2.58 7.58
N ILE A 109 1.32 -2.26 8.84
CA ILE A 109 2.62 -2.62 9.42
C ILE A 109 2.77 -4.15 9.49
N PRO A 110 4.00 -4.69 9.61
CA PRO A 110 4.19 -6.13 9.69
C PRO A 110 3.46 -6.79 10.86
N THR A 111 2.85 -7.94 10.59
CA THR A 111 2.20 -8.83 11.57
C THR A 111 2.86 -10.22 11.53
N PRO A 112 2.71 -11.04 12.60
CA PRO A 112 3.14 -12.43 12.55
C PRO A 112 2.36 -13.20 11.49
N ARG A 113 3.05 -13.99 10.68
CA ARG A 113 2.41 -14.91 9.72
C ARG A 113 2.00 -16.21 10.43
N TRP A 114 1.08 -16.98 9.85
CA TRP A 114 0.68 -18.30 10.38
C TRP A 114 1.86 -19.22 10.75
N THR A 115 2.97 -19.14 9.99
CA THR A 115 4.22 -19.87 10.28
C THR A 115 4.86 -19.51 11.61
N ALA A 116 4.72 -18.27 12.09
CA ALA A 116 5.18 -17.87 13.42
C ALA A 116 4.30 -18.46 14.53
N TYR A 117 2.98 -18.50 14.31
CA TYR A 117 2.05 -19.16 15.23
C TYR A 117 2.31 -20.67 15.32
N ASP A 118 2.46 -21.35 14.18
CA ASP A 118 2.73 -22.79 14.14
C ASP A 118 4.06 -23.16 14.78
N ALA A 119 5.13 -22.39 14.49
CA ALA A 119 6.43 -22.62 15.09
C ALA A 119 6.35 -22.60 16.63
N LYS A 120 5.59 -21.64 17.18
CA LYS A 120 5.37 -21.53 18.62
C LYS A 120 4.49 -22.65 19.15
N PHE A 121 3.39 -22.94 18.47
CA PHE A 121 2.39 -23.92 18.91
C PHE A 121 2.95 -25.34 18.92
N PHE A 122 3.63 -25.76 17.85
CA PHE A 122 4.23 -27.09 17.73
C PHE A 122 5.63 -27.18 18.33
N ASN A 123 6.20 -26.06 18.81
CA ASN A 123 7.57 -25.98 19.32
C ASN A 123 8.61 -26.50 18.31
N VAL A 124 8.48 -26.08 17.05
CA VAL A 124 9.36 -26.49 15.94
C VAL A 124 10.13 -25.31 15.37
N LYS A 125 11.34 -25.59 14.89
CA LYS A 125 12.10 -24.62 14.11
C LYS A 125 11.63 -24.69 12.65
N MET A 126 11.15 -23.58 12.11
CA MET A 126 10.80 -23.48 10.70
C MET A 126 12.07 -23.59 9.83
N PRO A 127 11.99 -24.23 8.64
CA PRO A 127 13.11 -24.28 7.71
C PRO A 127 13.64 -22.89 7.33
N GLU A 128 14.89 -22.84 6.92
CA GLU A 128 15.50 -21.59 6.45
C GLU A 128 14.77 -21.05 5.20
N GLY A 129 14.61 -19.74 5.14
CA GLY A 129 13.88 -19.05 4.06
C GLY A 129 12.38 -18.88 4.31
N ASN A 130 11.79 -19.58 5.30
CA ASN A 130 10.40 -19.37 5.69
C ASN A 130 10.17 -17.92 6.15
N LYS A 131 9.14 -17.28 5.60
CA LYS A 131 8.71 -15.96 6.07
C LYS A 131 7.93 -16.12 7.36
N MET A 132 8.35 -15.39 8.40
CA MET A 132 7.70 -15.41 9.72
C MET A 132 6.79 -14.22 9.95
N THR A 133 6.84 -13.22 9.06
CA THR A 133 6.00 -12.03 9.09
C THR A 133 5.30 -11.84 7.75
N VAL A 134 4.22 -11.07 7.75
CA VAL A 134 3.47 -10.66 6.56
C VAL A 134 3.08 -9.19 6.71
N GLN A 135 2.81 -8.52 5.59
CA GLN A 135 2.15 -7.21 5.58
C GLN A 135 0.89 -7.35 4.74
N ASP A 136 -0.25 -7.22 5.39
CA ASP A 136 -1.54 -7.32 4.73
C ASP A 136 -1.87 -6.06 3.94
N ARG A 137 -2.74 -6.24 2.94
CA ARG A 137 -3.04 -5.22 1.93
C ARG A 137 -4.50 -5.23 1.56
N ALA A 138 -5.11 -4.05 1.54
CA ALA A 138 -6.43 -3.82 1.00
C ALA A 138 -6.33 -3.11 -0.36
N TYR A 139 -7.21 -3.45 -1.29
CA TYR A 139 -7.27 -2.89 -2.64
C TYR A 139 -8.66 -2.36 -2.94
N THR A 140 -8.76 -1.21 -3.57
CA THR A 140 -10.04 -0.72 -4.10
C THR A 140 -10.31 -1.30 -5.48
N SER A 141 -11.56 -1.25 -5.93
CA SER A 141 -11.87 -1.45 -7.35
C SER A 141 -11.15 -0.41 -8.22
N PRO A 142 -10.76 -0.77 -9.45
CA PRO A 142 -10.11 0.16 -10.36
C PRO A 142 -11.10 1.19 -10.92
N ILE A 143 -10.62 2.43 -11.05
CA ILE A 143 -11.27 3.53 -11.75
C ILE A 143 -10.61 3.67 -13.11
N TRP A 144 -11.39 3.56 -14.18
CA TRP A 144 -10.91 3.61 -15.56
C TRP A 144 -11.04 5.00 -16.16
N TYR A 145 -10.01 5.46 -16.85
CA TYR A 145 -10.00 6.64 -17.70
C TYR A 145 -9.87 6.23 -19.17
N THR A 146 -10.77 6.77 -19.99
CA THR A 146 -10.75 6.63 -21.44
C THR A 146 -10.71 8.03 -22.06
N PRO A 147 -9.72 8.33 -22.94
CA PRO A 147 -9.61 9.58 -23.68
C PRO A 147 -10.86 9.98 -24.48
#